data_AF-A0A7C1AHN2-F1
#
_entry.id   AF-A0A7C1AHN2-F1
#
_cell.length_a   1.000
_cell.length_b   1.000
_cell.length_c   1.000
_cell.angle_alpha   90.00
_cell.angle_beta   90.00
_cell.angle_gamma   90.00
#
_symmetry.space_group_name_H-M   'P 1'
#
loop_
_entity.id
_entity.type
_entity.pdbx_description
1 polymer ?
#
loop_
_entity_poly.entity_id
_entity_poly.type
_entity_poly.pdbx_seq_one_letter_code
_entity_poly.pdbx_strand_id
1 'polypeptide(L)'
;MVEINPYSALSDLGSSSSDRVAIADNFDTFLSLLTTQLLNQNPLDPLDTSEFTQQLVQFTEVEQTIKQNENLEKLIQLSAANTLTNIVGFLGGEVTLSGTSAELKGGTASWNYEIEGASDNATISVLDSNGVPVFTTSGPAPSGKSTFLWDGRTDAGTTAPDGTY
;
A
#
# COMPACT_ATOMS: atom_id res chain seq x y z
N MET A 1 17.98 -8.50 1.03
CA MET A 1 17.08 -7.52 0.40
C MET A 1 16.19 -8.27 -0.57
N VAL A 2 14.88 -8.25 -0.36
CA VAL A 2 13.91 -8.84 -1.30
C VAL A 2 13.37 -7.67 -2.13
N GLU A 3 13.71 -7.65 -3.41
CA GLU A 3 13.21 -6.66 -4.36
C GLU A 3 11.88 -7.18 -4.91
N ILE A 4 10.77 -6.62 -4.44
CA ILE A 4 9.46 -6.89 -5.02
C ILE A 4 9.28 -5.92 -6.19
N ASN A 5 9.44 -6.43 -7.40
CA ASN A 5 9.19 -5.70 -8.63
C ASN A 5 7.70 -5.80 -8.99
N PRO A 6 6.88 -4.72 -8.89
CA PRO A 6 5.43 -4.79 -9.06
C PRO A 6 4.98 -4.64 -10.53
N TYR A 7 5.89 -4.68 -11.51
CA TYR A 7 5.59 -4.27 -12.89
C TYR A 7 4.91 -5.33 -13.78
N SER A 8 4.61 -6.54 -13.27
CA SER A 8 4.07 -7.63 -14.10
C SER A 8 2.53 -7.69 -14.20
N ALA A 9 1.79 -6.74 -13.62
CA ALA A 9 0.32 -6.79 -13.56
C ALA A 9 -0.42 -5.92 -14.60
N LEU A 10 0.28 -5.25 -15.52
CA LEU A 10 -0.31 -4.24 -16.43
C LEU A 10 -0.79 -4.78 -17.79
N SER A 11 -0.86 -6.10 -18.00
CA SER A 11 -1.09 -6.67 -19.34
C SER A 11 -2.56 -6.97 -19.71
N ASP A 12 -3.57 -6.60 -18.92
CA ASP A 12 -4.97 -6.96 -19.21
C ASP A 12 -5.89 -5.79 -19.66
N LEU A 13 -5.31 -4.60 -19.92
CA LEU A 13 -6.06 -3.41 -20.36
C LEU A 13 -6.61 -3.46 -21.80
N GLY A 14 -6.37 -4.54 -22.55
CA GLY A 14 -6.76 -4.65 -23.96
C GLY A 14 -8.14 -5.26 -24.20
N SER A 15 -8.65 -6.08 -23.27
CA SER A 15 -9.79 -6.97 -23.53
C SER A 15 -11.15 -6.28 -23.39
N SER A 16 -11.30 -5.33 -22.46
CA SER A 16 -12.59 -4.69 -22.15
C SER A 16 -13.06 -3.66 -23.20
N SER A 17 -12.14 -3.09 -23.98
CA SER A 17 -12.48 -2.07 -24.98
C SER A 17 -13.13 -2.66 -26.25
N SER A 18 -12.67 -3.84 -26.67
CA SER A 18 -13.17 -4.53 -27.86
C SER A 18 -14.58 -5.09 -27.66
N ASP A 19 -14.88 -5.61 -26.48
CA ASP A 19 -16.21 -6.15 -26.14
C ASP A 19 -17.28 -5.06 -26.11
N ARG A 20 -16.93 -3.84 -25.66
CA ARG A 20 -17.84 -2.68 -25.67
C ARG A 20 -18.18 -2.19 -27.07
N VAL A 21 -17.20 -2.16 -27.98
CA VAL A 21 -17.43 -1.77 -29.38
C VAL A 21 -18.33 -2.79 -30.06
N ALA A 22 -18.10 -4.09 -29.83
CA ALA A 22 -18.95 -5.15 -30.38
C ALA A 22 -20.39 -5.10 -29.85
N ILE A 23 -20.58 -4.77 -28.57
CA ILE A 23 -21.91 -4.61 -27.95
C ILE A 23 -22.65 -3.38 -28.52
N ALA A 24 -21.97 -2.25 -28.67
CA ALA A 24 -22.55 -1.03 -29.26
C ALA A 24 -22.94 -1.20 -30.73
N ASP A 25 -22.06 -1.80 -31.55
CA ASP A 25 -22.31 -2.03 -32.98
C ASP A 25 -23.50 -3.00 -33.20
N ASN A 26 -23.66 -4.01 -32.34
CA ASN A 26 -24.80 -4.93 -32.38
C ASN A 26 -26.12 -4.24 -32.02
N PHE A 27 -26.10 -3.29 -31.09
CA PHE A 27 -27.29 -2.52 -30.71
C PHE A 27 -27.75 -1.56 -31.82
N ASP A 28 -26.82 -0.84 -32.45
CA ASP A 28 -27.15 0.06 -33.56
C ASP A 28 -27.65 -0.71 -34.79
N THR A 29 -27.04 -1.86 -35.08
CA THR A 29 -27.51 -2.77 -36.15
C THR A 29 -28.91 -3.28 -35.85
N PHE A 30 -29.18 -3.64 -34.59
CA PHE A 30 -30.48 -4.10 -34.13
C PHE A 30 -31.55 -2.99 -34.24
N LEU A 31 -31.27 -1.77 -33.77
CA LEU A 31 -32.18 -0.63 -33.90
C LEU A 31 -32.46 -0.29 -35.37
N SER A 32 -31.46 -0.40 -36.25
CA SER A 32 -31.64 -0.20 -37.69
C SER A 32 -32.57 -1.23 -38.32
N LEU A 33 -32.43 -2.51 -37.96
CA LEU A 33 -33.32 -3.58 -38.43
C LEU A 33 -34.75 -3.41 -37.88
N LEU A 34 -34.89 -3.05 -36.62
CA LEU A 34 -36.20 -2.75 -35.99
C LEU A 34 -36.91 -1.59 -36.69
N THR A 35 -36.20 -0.50 -36.95
CA THR A 35 -36.76 0.68 -37.62
C THR A 35 -37.19 0.33 -39.05
N THR A 36 -36.41 -0.50 -39.74
CA THR A 36 -36.71 -0.98 -41.10
C THR A 36 -37.92 -1.91 -41.13
N GLN A 37 -38.08 -2.77 -40.14
CA GLN A 37 -39.23 -3.67 -40.03
C GLN A 37 -40.51 -2.89 -39.71
N LEU A 38 -40.49 -1.95 -38.75
CA LEU A 38 -41.61 -1.07 -38.44
C LEU A 38 -42.08 -0.24 -39.64
N LEU A 39 -41.17 0.22 -40.50
CA LEU A 39 -41.50 0.96 -41.72
C LEU A 39 -42.22 0.11 -42.78
N ASN A 40 -42.06 -1.21 -42.75
CA ASN A 40 -42.57 -2.14 -43.76
C ASN A 40 -43.63 -3.13 -43.23
N GLN A 41 -44.17 -2.92 -42.03
CA GLN A 41 -45.16 -3.85 -41.46
C GLN A 41 -46.54 -3.71 -42.11
N ASN A 42 -47.21 -4.85 -42.26
CA ASN A 42 -48.62 -4.92 -42.59
C ASN A 42 -49.45 -4.73 -41.30
N PRO A 43 -50.39 -3.78 -41.23
CA PRO A 43 -51.16 -3.45 -40.02
C PRO A 43 -52.05 -4.58 -39.46
N LEU A 44 -52.15 -5.72 -40.15
CA LEU A 44 -52.96 -6.87 -39.75
C LEU A 44 -52.19 -7.99 -39.02
N ASP A 45 -50.85 -7.92 -38.96
CA ASP A 45 -50.00 -8.86 -38.22
C ASP A 45 -48.93 -8.08 -37.41
N PRO A 46 -49.29 -7.53 -36.23
CA PRO A 46 -48.31 -6.86 -35.39
C PRO A 46 -47.30 -7.87 -34.85
N LEU A 47 -46.02 -7.68 -35.16
CA LEU A 47 -44.91 -8.39 -34.52
C LEU A 47 -44.95 -8.19 -33.00
N ASP A 48 -44.63 -9.24 -32.24
CA ASP A 48 -44.70 -9.23 -30.77
C ASP A 48 -43.62 -8.32 -30.17
N THR A 49 -43.98 -7.05 -29.94
CA THR A 49 -43.12 -6.01 -29.34
C THR A 49 -42.56 -6.36 -27.95
N SER A 50 -43.09 -7.43 -27.32
CA SER A 50 -42.63 -7.96 -26.03
C SER A 50 -41.19 -8.48 -26.07
N GLU A 51 -40.83 -9.24 -27.11
CA GLU A 51 -39.52 -9.90 -27.18
C GLU A 51 -38.39 -8.88 -27.37
N PHE A 52 -38.65 -7.83 -28.15
CA PHE A 52 -37.69 -6.72 -28.34
C PHE A 52 -37.51 -5.87 -27.10
N THR A 53 -38.60 -5.61 -26.36
CA THR A 53 -38.52 -4.88 -25.10
C THR A 53 -37.70 -5.68 -24.09
N GLN A 54 -37.83 -7.01 -24.05
CA GLN A 54 -37.00 -7.88 -23.22
C GLN A 54 -35.51 -7.84 -23.61
N GLN A 55 -35.20 -7.87 -24.90
CA GLN A 55 -33.80 -7.77 -25.37
C GLN A 55 -33.18 -6.40 -25.05
N LEU A 56 -33.95 -5.31 -25.12
CA LEU A 56 -33.49 -3.97 -24.76
C LEU A 56 -33.24 -3.84 -23.25
N VAL A 57 -34.10 -4.42 -22.42
CA VAL A 57 -33.90 -4.46 -20.96
C VAL A 57 -32.63 -5.24 -20.64
N GLN A 58 -32.43 -6.43 -21.21
CA GLN A 58 -31.21 -7.22 -21.01
C GLN A 58 -29.94 -6.46 -21.43
N PHE A 59 -29.99 -5.75 -22.56
CA PHE A 59 -28.86 -4.92 -23.01
C PHE A 59 -28.55 -3.80 -22.00
N THR A 60 -29.58 -3.12 -21.51
CA THR A 60 -29.45 -2.03 -20.53
C THR A 60 -28.86 -2.53 -19.21
N GLU A 61 -29.24 -3.74 -18.77
CA GLU A 61 -28.71 -4.39 -17.57
C GLU A 61 -27.22 -4.75 -17.73
N VAL A 62 -26.80 -5.25 -18.89
CA VAL A 62 -25.39 -5.56 -19.19
C VAL A 62 -24.55 -4.29 -19.21
N GLU A 63 -25.02 -3.24 -19.89
CA GLU A 63 -24.37 -1.92 -19.90
C GLU A 63 -24.23 -1.32 -18.50
N GLN A 64 -25.27 -1.44 -17.68
CA GLN A 64 -25.24 -0.98 -16.29
C GLN A 64 -24.18 -1.75 -15.48
N THR A 65 -24.10 -3.08 -15.67
CA THR A 65 -23.10 -3.93 -15.01
C THR A 65 -21.68 -3.54 -15.41
N ILE A 66 -21.43 -3.29 -16.70
CA ILE A 66 -20.13 -2.85 -17.20
C ILE A 66 -19.72 -1.51 -16.55
N LYS A 67 -20.62 -0.52 -16.54
CA LYS A 67 -20.37 0.79 -15.90
C LYS A 67 -20.12 0.66 -14.40
N GLN A 68 -20.81 -0.26 -13.73
CA GLN A 68 -20.58 -0.52 -12.30
C GLN A 68 -19.17 -1.06 -12.07
N ASN A 69 -18.72 -2.04 -12.86
CA ASN A 69 -17.37 -2.58 -12.77
C ASN A 69 -16.29 -1.53 -13.02
N GLU A 70 -16.48 -0.64 -14.01
CA GLU A 70 -15.55 0.48 -14.24
C GLU A 70 -15.43 1.43 -13.04
N ASN A 71 -16.56 1.73 -12.39
CA ASN A 71 -16.55 2.58 -11.21
C ASN A 71 -15.84 1.89 -10.03
N LEU A 72 -16.01 0.58 -9.87
CA LEU A 72 -15.27 -0.21 -8.88
C LEU A 72 -13.77 -0.20 -9.16
N GLU A 73 -13.35 -0.39 -10.41
CA GLU A 73 -11.94 -0.31 -10.80
C GLU A 73 -11.34 1.08 -10.53
N LYS A 74 -12.06 2.16 -10.86
CA LYS A 74 -11.65 3.53 -10.53
C LYS A 74 -11.49 3.75 -9.02
N LEU A 75 -12.40 3.19 -8.21
CA LEU A 75 -12.29 3.25 -6.75
C LEU A 75 -11.06 2.49 -6.24
N ILE A 76 -10.77 1.31 -6.80
CA ILE A 76 -9.57 0.54 -6.45
C ILE A 76 -8.30 1.34 -6.79
N GLN A 77 -8.24 1.96 -7.97
CA GLN A 77 -7.11 2.80 -8.37
C GLN A 77 -6.94 4.01 -7.44
N LEU A 78 -8.03 4.68 -7.05
CA LEU A 78 -7.98 5.78 -6.11
C LEU A 78 -7.50 5.34 -4.71
N SER A 79 -7.92 4.15 -4.25
CA SER A 79 -7.46 3.56 -2.99
C SER A 79 -5.95 3.25 -3.01
N ALA A 80 -5.46 2.67 -4.11
CA ALA A 80 -4.04 2.42 -4.33
C ALA A 80 -3.23 3.73 -4.33
N ALA A 81 -3.71 4.77 -5.00
CA ALA A 81 -3.08 6.09 -5.01
C ALA A 81 -3.03 6.73 -3.61
N ASN A 82 -4.09 6.59 -2.80
CA ASN A 82 -4.09 7.07 -1.41
C ASN A 82 -3.08 6.32 -0.53
N THR A 83 -2.88 5.02 -0.77
CA THR A 83 -1.87 4.22 -0.07
C THR A 83 -0.46 4.72 -0.38
N LEU A 84 -0.19 5.10 -1.63
CA LEU A 84 1.10 5.64 -2.03
C LEU A 84 1.42 6.99 -1.36
N THR A 85 0.42 7.86 -1.19
CA THR A 85 0.59 9.15 -0.48
C THR A 85 0.99 8.97 0.99
N ASN A 86 0.50 7.92 1.67
CA ASN A 86 0.93 7.60 3.03
C ASN A 86 2.41 7.17 3.10
N ILE A 87 2.97 6.63 2.01
CA ILE A 87 4.39 6.24 1.94
C ILE A 87 5.27 7.48 1.71
N VAL A 88 4.82 8.48 0.94
CA VAL A 88 5.54 9.74 0.75
C VAL A 88 5.73 10.49 2.08
N GLY A 89 4.81 10.33 3.05
CA GLY A 89 4.95 10.88 4.39
C GLY A 89 6.13 10.33 5.21
N PHE A 90 6.72 9.20 4.81
CA PHE A 90 7.95 8.65 5.41
C PHE A 90 9.21 9.11 4.68
N LEU A 91 9.10 9.75 3.51
CA LEU A 91 10.24 10.26 2.77
C LEU A 91 10.79 11.50 3.49
N GLY A 92 11.89 11.34 4.23
CA GLY A 92 12.45 12.35 5.13
C GLY A 92 12.05 12.21 6.59
N GLY A 93 11.28 11.16 6.96
CA GLY A 93 11.06 10.78 8.35
C GLY A 93 12.23 9.95 8.88
N GLU A 94 12.68 10.22 10.10
CA GLU A 94 13.60 9.33 10.79
C GLU A 94 12.85 8.04 11.17
N VAL A 95 13.26 6.92 10.58
CA VAL A 95 12.72 5.60 10.93
C VAL A 95 13.47 5.12 12.16
N THR A 96 12.82 5.13 13.32
CA THR A 96 13.36 4.48 14.52
C THR A 96 13.29 2.97 14.32
N LEU A 97 14.42 2.37 13.95
CA LEU A 97 14.57 0.92 13.93
C LEU A 97 14.64 0.44 15.39
N SER A 98 13.80 -0.53 15.75
CA SER A 98 13.98 -1.27 17.00
C SER A 98 15.26 -2.10 16.88
N GLY A 99 16.35 -1.59 17.44
CA GLY A 99 17.66 -2.21 17.39
C GLY A 99 18.49 -1.83 18.61
N THR A 100 19.48 -2.65 18.93
CA THR A 100 20.40 -2.41 20.06
C THR A 100 21.61 -1.58 19.67
N SER A 101 21.72 -1.16 18.40
CA SER A 101 22.90 -0.50 17.87
C SER A 101 22.71 1.01 17.70
N ALA A 102 23.72 1.79 18.05
CA ALA A 102 23.82 3.22 17.77
C ALA A 102 25.19 3.56 17.16
N GLU A 103 25.24 4.62 16.36
CA GLU A 103 26.49 5.16 15.84
C GLU A 103 27.10 6.12 16.86
N LEU A 104 28.32 5.83 17.30
CA LEU A 104 29.16 6.77 18.01
C LEU A 104 29.80 7.71 16.99
N LYS A 105 29.44 8.99 17.05
CA LYS A 105 30.00 10.03 16.19
C LYS A 105 30.23 11.30 16.98
N GLY A 106 31.44 11.87 16.88
CA GLY A 106 31.78 13.08 17.63
C GLY A 106 31.81 12.85 19.15
N GLY A 107 32.07 11.61 19.58
CA GLY A 107 32.24 11.24 20.99
C GLY A 107 30.94 11.06 21.77
N THR A 108 29.77 10.97 21.13
CA THR A 108 28.51 10.65 21.82
C THR A 108 27.66 9.67 21.03
N ALA A 109 27.00 8.74 21.74
CA ALA A 109 26.01 7.82 21.19
C ALA A 109 24.78 7.78 22.11
N SER A 110 23.59 7.55 21.56
CA SER A 110 22.34 7.57 22.31
C SER A 110 21.43 6.42 21.90
N TRP A 111 20.79 5.80 22.90
CA TRP A 111 19.80 4.75 22.72
C TRP A 111 18.50 5.14 23.42
N ASN A 112 17.38 4.82 22.78
CA ASN A 112 16.07 4.90 23.42
C ASN A 112 15.65 3.49 23.83
N TYR A 113 15.20 3.34 25.06
CA TYR A 113 14.73 2.06 25.60
C TYR A 113 13.40 2.26 26.34
N GLU A 114 12.62 1.18 26.45
CA GLU A 114 11.36 1.16 27.17
C GLU A 114 11.33 -0.07 28.08
N ILE A 115 10.96 0.14 29.35
CA ILE A 115 10.87 -0.95 30.33
C ILE A 115 9.44 -0.97 30.87
N GLU A 116 8.80 -2.14 30.88
CA GLU A 116 7.41 -2.26 31.34
C GLU A 116 7.25 -2.08 32.86
N GLY A 117 8.26 -2.48 33.64
CA GLY A 117 8.28 -2.37 35.11
C GLY A 117 9.52 -1.63 35.59
N ALA A 118 9.34 -0.76 36.59
CA ALA A 118 10.48 -0.07 37.22
C ALA A 118 11.43 -1.10 37.86
N SER A 119 12.74 -0.88 37.68
CA SER A 119 13.79 -1.70 38.27
C SER A 119 14.74 -0.83 39.07
N ASP A 120 15.08 -1.24 40.28
CA ASP A 120 16.09 -0.54 41.10
C ASP A 120 17.52 -0.78 40.61
N ASN A 121 17.73 -1.86 39.84
CA ASN A 121 19.04 -2.28 39.35
C ASN A 121 18.95 -2.80 37.91
N ALA A 122 18.89 -1.88 36.95
CA ALA A 122 19.10 -2.20 35.54
C ALA A 122 20.59 -2.07 35.20
N THR A 123 21.08 -2.92 34.30
CA THR A 123 22.46 -2.85 33.78
C THR A 123 22.41 -2.59 32.28
N ILE A 124 23.19 -1.60 31.85
CA ILE A 124 23.37 -1.26 30.44
C ILE A 124 24.83 -1.55 30.10
N SER A 125 25.02 -2.38 29.08
CA SER A 125 26.34 -2.66 28.50
C SER A 125 26.37 -2.17 27.06
N VAL A 126 27.40 -1.41 26.72
CA VAL A 126 27.70 -0.98 25.35
C VAL A 126 28.74 -1.96 24.80
N LEU A 127 28.42 -2.58 23.66
CA LEU A 127 29.27 -3.60 23.03
C LEU A 127 29.90 -3.00 21.77
N ASP A 128 31.12 -3.43 21.43
CA ASP A 128 31.71 -3.09 20.13
C ASP A 128 31.14 -3.96 19.00
N SER A 129 31.59 -3.69 17.76
CA SER A 129 31.23 -4.49 16.57
C SER A 129 31.57 -6.00 16.66
N ASN A 130 32.42 -6.41 17.60
CA ASN A 130 32.78 -7.80 17.85
C ASN A 130 31.95 -8.44 18.97
N GLY A 131 31.01 -7.69 19.57
CA GLY A 131 30.21 -8.14 20.71
C GLY A 131 30.96 -8.08 22.05
N VAL A 132 32.06 -7.34 22.15
CA VAL A 132 32.83 -7.18 23.39
C VAL A 132 32.33 -5.96 24.16
N PRO A 133 31.96 -6.09 25.45
CA PRO A 133 31.52 -4.95 26.24
C PRO A 133 32.68 -3.96 26.46
N VAL A 134 32.49 -2.72 26.04
CA VAL A 134 33.47 -1.63 26.20
C VAL A 134 33.12 -0.68 27.34
N PHE A 135 31.85 -0.64 27.73
CA PHE A 135 31.34 0.17 28.83
C PHE A 135 30.16 -0.52 29.49
N THR A 136 30.11 -0.52 30.83
CA THR A 136 28.97 -1.04 31.58
C THR A 136 28.59 -0.11 32.72
N THR A 137 27.30 0.18 32.85
CA THR A 137 26.76 0.95 33.98
C THR A 137 25.52 0.28 34.54
N SER A 138 25.29 0.45 35.84
CA SER A 138 24.09 -0.04 36.52
C SER A 138 23.42 1.07 37.32
N GLY A 139 22.10 1.06 37.37
CA GLY A 139 21.33 2.04 38.13
C GLY A 139 19.82 1.81 38.07
N PRO A 140 19.04 2.64 38.78
CA PRO A 140 17.58 2.54 38.74
C PRO A 140 17.07 2.96 37.36
N ALA A 141 16.10 2.21 36.85
CA ALA A 141 15.43 2.49 35.59
C ALA A 141 13.90 2.52 35.81
N PRO A 142 13.25 3.67 35.65
CA PRO A 142 11.80 3.78 35.78
C PRO A 142 11.10 3.04 34.64
N SER A 143 9.83 2.69 34.84
CA SER A 143 9.00 2.16 33.75
C SER A 143 8.70 3.25 32.71
N GLY A 144 8.47 2.83 31.48
CA GLY A 144 8.22 3.70 30.33
C GLY A 144 9.49 3.99 29.51
N LYS A 145 9.39 4.99 28.64
CA LYS A 145 10.44 5.36 27.69
C LYS A 145 11.52 6.20 28.36
N SER A 146 12.77 5.86 28.12
CA SER A 146 13.95 6.56 28.61
C SER A 146 15.05 6.60 27.55
N THR A 147 16.00 7.51 27.72
CA THR A 147 17.14 7.69 26.82
C THR A 147 18.43 7.46 27.59
N PHE A 148 19.29 6.58 27.07
CA PHE A 148 20.64 6.38 27.56
C PHE A 148 21.62 7.11 26.66
N LEU A 149 22.45 7.99 27.24
CA LEU A 149 23.49 8.74 26.55
C LEU A 149 24.86 8.20 27.00
N TRP A 150 25.67 7.80 26.04
CA TRP A 150 27.07 7.42 26.25
C TRP A 150 27.99 8.51 25.69
N ASP A 151 28.99 8.89 26.47
CA ASP A 151 30.00 9.91 26.15
C ASP A 151 31.22 9.32 25.42
N GLY A 152 31.08 8.11 24.88
CA GLY A 152 32.15 7.41 24.17
C GLY A 152 33.32 6.99 25.05
N ARG A 153 33.22 7.08 26.39
CA ARG A 153 34.27 6.62 27.30
C ARG A 153 34.08 5.16 27.66
N THR A 154 35.16 4.38 27.53
CA THR A 154 35.18 2.98 27.94
C THR A 154 35.44 2.85 29.45
N ASP A 155 35.20 1.67 30.00
CA ASP A 155 35.52 1.35 31.41
C ASP A 155 37.03 1.48 31.70
N ALA A 156 37.88 1.42 30.67
CA ALA A 156 39.32 1.65 30.76
C ALA A 156 39.71 3.15 30.80
N GLY A 157 38.73 4.05 30.72
CA GLY A 157 38.94 5.51 30.72
C GLY A 157 39.44 6.10 29.40
N THR A 158 39.50 5.28 28.34
CA THR A 158 39.87 5.70 26.98
C THR A 158 38.63 6.10 26.17
N THR A 159 38.81 6.93 25.14
CA THR A 159 37.74 7.21 24.17
C THR A 159 37.63 6.07 23.17
N ALA A 160 36.43 5.55 22.98
CA ALA A 160 36.11 4.57 21.96
C ALA A 160 36.15 5.21 20.56
N PRO A 161 36.63 4.51 19.52
CA PRO A 161 36.66 5.05 18.17
C PRO A 161 35.23 5.23 17.61
N ASP A 162 35.04 6.24 16.76
CA ASP A 162 33.79 6.43 16.02
C ASP A 162 33.41 5.15 15.26
N GLY A 163 32.14 4.75 15.33
CA GLY A 163 31.67 3.48 14.77
C GLY A 163 30.33 3.03 15.35
N THR A 164 29.87 1.84 14.94
CA THR A 164 28.62 1.25 15.46
C THR A 164 28.90 0.41 16.70
N TYR A 165 28.10 0.63 17.74
CA TYR A 165 28.10 -0.08 19.02
C TYR A 165 26.68 -0.59 19.31
#